data_AF-U4V7T8-F1
#
_entry.id   AF-U4V7T8-F1
#
_cell.length_a   1.000
_cell.length_b   1.000
_cell.length_c   1.000
_cell.angle_alpha   90.00
_cell.angle_beta   90.00
_cell.angle_gamma   90.00
#
_symmetry.space_group_name_H-M   'P 1'
#
loop_
_entity.id
_entity.type
_entity.pdbx_description
1 polymer ?
#
loop_
_entity_poly.entity_id
_entity_poly.type
_entity_poly.pdbx_seq_one_letter_code
_entity_poly.pdbx_strand_id
1 'polypeptide(L)' 'MESSKDYLLKGYTENHRIKYGTGGKVVERDDLADYAADLLGRPEISFVDVRSARNNCFQLRIKRAS' A
#
# COMPACT_ATOMS: atom_id res chain seq x y z
N MET A 1 -16.04 19.11 7.11
CA MET A 1 -14.93 19.52 6.23
C MET A 1 -14.02 18.32 6.09
N GLU A 2 -14.43 17.38 5.23
CA GLU A 2 -13.82 16.07 5.18
C GLU A 2 -12.58 16.11 4.29
N SER A 3 -11.42 16.12 4.93
CA SER A 3 -10.20 15.71 4.26
C SER A 3 -10.23 14.18 4.23
N SER A 4 -10.99 13.57 3.33
CA SER A 4 -10.78 12.15 3.04
C SER A 4 -9.32 12.01 2.57
N LYS A 5 -8.50 11.44 3.45
CA LYS A 5 -7.06 11.28 3.23
C LYS A 5 -6.91 10.03 2.40
N ASP A 6 -7.04 10.22 1.10
CA ASP A 6 -6.79 9.19 0.10
C ASP A 6 -5.32 8.75 0.14
N TYR A 7 -5.08 7.50 0.49
CA TYR A 7 -3.77 6.88 0.49
C TYR A 7 -3.64 5.89 -0.65
N LEU A 8 -2.51 5.94 -1.34
CA LEU A 8 -2.19 5.02 -2.43
C LEU A 8 -1.31 3.90 -1.90
N LEU A 9 -1.81 2.66 -1.94
CA LEU A 9 -1.05 1.49 -1.54
C LEU A 9 -0.50 0.77 -2.76
N LYS A 10 0.79 0.46 -2.69
CA LYS A 10 1.51 -0.27 -3.74
C LYS A 10 2.20 -1.49 -3.15
N GLY A 11 1.77 -2.68 -3.56
CA GLY A 11 2.45 -3.93 -3.24
C GLY A 11 3.70 -4.12 -4.09
N TYR A 12 4.81 -4.43 -3.44
CA TYR A 12 6.09 -4.71 -4.08
C TYR A 12 6.53 -6.15 -3.84
N THR A 13 7.14 -6.73 -4.86
CA THR A 13 7.85 -8.02 -4.77
C THR A 13 9.20 -7.84 -4.10
N GLU A 14 9.87 -8.94 -3.76
CA GLU A 14 11.26 -8.96 -3.25
C GLU A 14 12.25 -8.23 -4.17
N ASN A 15 11.99 -8.24 -5.48
CA ASN A 15 12.80 -7.55 -6.49
C ASN A 15 12.53 -6.04 -6.59
N HIS A 16 11.86 -5.45 -5.59
CA HIS A 16 11.48 -4.02 -5.56
C HIS A 16 10.62 -3.58 -6.76
N ARG A 17 9.89 -4.52 -7.38
CA ARG A 17 8.98 -4.24 -8.49
C ARG A 17 7.55 -4.13 -7.97
N ILE A 18 6.80 -3.15 -8.47
CA ILE A 18 5.36 -3.09 -8.22
C ILE A 18 4.73 -4.31 -8.88
N LYS A 19 4.01 -5.11 -8.10
CA LYS A 19 3.30 -6.26 -8.64
C LYS A 19 2.02 -5.75 -9.34
N TYR A 20 1.93 -6.02 -10.63
CA TYR A 20 0.75 -5.68 -11.42
C TYR A 20 -0.47 -6.47 -10.90
N GLY A 21 -1.61 -5.78 -10.74
CA GLY A 21 -2.82 -6.33 -10.13
C GLY A 21 -2.93 -6.14 -8.61
N THR A 22 -1.89 -5.62 -7.94
CA THR A 22 -1.91 -5.37 -6.49
C THR A 22 -1.57 -3.92 -6.10
N GLY A 23 -0.89 -3.17 -6.97
CA GLY A 23 -0.44 -1.81 -6.68
C GLY A 23 -1.22 -0.74 -7.42
N GLY A 24 -1.86 0.18 -6.69
CA GLY A 24 -2.54 1.33 -7.28
C GLY A 24 -3.89 1.68 -6.67
N LYS A 25 -4.39 0.89 -5.71
CA LYS A 25 -5.68 1.21 -5.08
C LYS A 25 -5.50 2.40 -4.14
N VAL A 26 -6.35 3.40 -4.34
CA VAL A 26 -6.57 4.47 -3.38
C VAL A 26 -7.53 3.93 -2.33
N VAL A 27 -7.15 4.01 -1.06
CA VAL A 27 -7.93 3.58 0.09
C VAL A 27 -8.04 4.73 1.07
N GLU A 28 -9.14 4.77 1.81
CA GLU A 28 -9.30 5.70 2.91
C GLU A 28 -8.38 5.31 4.08
N ARG A 29 -8.20 6.25 5.02
CA ARG A 29 -7.33 6.06 6.18
C ARG A 29 -7.71 4.83 7.00
N ASP A 30 -9.00 4.62 7.21
CA ASP A 30 -9.52 3.56 8.07
C ASP A 30 -9.33 2.18 7.44
N ASP A 31 -9.46 2.07 6.10
CA ASP A 31 -9.25 0.82 5.35
C ASP A 31 -7.77 0.50 5.08
N LEU A 32 -6.86 1.42 5.39
CA LEU A 32 -5.45 1.30 5.02
C LEU A 32 -4.79 0.07 5.64
N ALA A 33 -5.06 -0.20 6.92
CA ALA A 33 -4.47 -1.31 7.64
C ALA A 33 -4.97 -2.65 7.10
N ASP A 34 -6.27 -2.79 6.89
CA ASP A 34 -6.89 -4.02 6.37
C ASP A 34 -6.45 -4.29 4.94
N TYR A 35 -6.40 -3.27 4.08
CA TYR A 35 -5.91 -3.45 2.71
C TYR A 35 -4.42 -3.77 2.65
N ALA A 36 -3.60 -3.16 3.52
CA ALA A 36 -2.20 -3.52 3.63
C ALA A 36 -2.02 -4.97 4.10
N ALA A 37 -2.85 -5.43 5.03
CA ALA A 37 -2.85 -6.82 5.50
C ALA A 37 -3.27 -7.80 4.39
N ASP A 38 -4.31 -7.51 3.60
CA ASP A 38 -4.70 -8.32 2.43
C ASP A 38 -3.55 -8.47 1.42
N LEU A 39 -2.89 -7.34 1.11
CA LEU A 39 -1.74 -7.33 0.20
C LEU A 39 -0.57 -8.14 0.77
N LEU A 40 -0.27 -7.96 2.06
CA LEU A 40 0.74 -8.74 2.77
C LEU A 40 0.26 -10.16 3.08
N GLY A 41 -0.98 -10.56 2.78
CA GLY A 41 -1.40 -11.95 2.78
C GLY A 41 -0.90 -12.69 1.54
N ARG A 42 -0.59 -11.97 0.45
CA ARG A 42 -0.20 -12.56 -0.83
C ARG A 42 1.28 -12.92 -0.82
N PRO A 43 1.68 -14.19 -1.05
CA PRO A 43 3.08 -14.61 -0.97
C PRO A 43 3.98 -13.89 -1.99
N GLU A 44 3.41 -13.43 -3.09
CA GLU A 44 4.10 -12.63 -4.12
C GLU A 44 4.46 -11.20 -3.70
N ILE A 45 3.85 -10.67 -2.63
CA ILE A 45 4.14 -9.34 -2.10
C ILE A 45 5.08 -9.50 -0.92
N SER A 46 6.21 -8.81 -0.93
CA SER A 46 7.17 -8.79 0.18
C SER A 46 6.94 -7.61 1.12
N PHE A 47 6.55 -6.45 0.57
CA PHE A 47 6.25 -5.25 1.35
C PHE A 47 5.28 -4.33 0.60
N VAL A 48 4.63 -3.42 1.32
CA VAL A 48 3.68 -2.45 0.77
C VAL A 48 4.17 -1.03 1.06
N ASP A 49 4.26 -0.18 0.05
CA ASP A 49 4.49 1.25 0.27
C ASP A 49 3.14 1.97 0.34
N VAL A 50 3.01 2.82 1.35
CA VAL A 50 1.93 3.81 1.47
C VAL A 50 2.43 5.13 0.90
N ARG A 51 1.63 5.71 0.02
CA ARG A 51 1.94 6.98 -0.67
C ARG A 51 0.76 7.93 -0.61
N SER A 52 0.99 9.22 -0.80
CA SER A 52 -0.12 10.17 -0.98
C SER A 52 -0.80 9.91 -2.33
N ALA A 53 -2.14 9.84 -2.36
CA ALA A 53 -2.85 9.63 -3.63
C ALA A 53 -2.66 10.81 -4.60
N ARG A 54 -2.59 12.05 -4.07
CA ARG A 54 -2.48 13.27 -4.87
C ARG A 54 -1.11 13.45 -5.53
N ASN A 55 -0.02 13.21 -4.79
CA ASN A 55 1.33 13.56 -5.23
C ASN A 55 2.28 12.35 -5.31
N ASN A 56 1.79 11.13 -5.07
CA ASN A 56 2.60 9.91 -4.99
C ASN A 56 3.77 9.97 -3.99
N CYS A 57 3.75 10.93 -3.06
CA CYS A 57 4.84 11.10 -2.11
C CYS A 57 4.88 9.88 -1.20
N PHE A 58 6.06 9.27 -1.07
CA PHE A 58 6.27 8.18 -0.13
C PHE A 58 5.99 8.65 1.30
N GLN A 59 5.17 7.89 2.03
CA GLN A 59 4.82 8.15 3.43
C GLN A 59 5.51 7.15 4.34
N LEU A 60 5.30 5.85 4.08
CA LEU A 60 5.88 4.77 4.88
C LEU A 60 5.90 3.45 4.10
N ARG A 61 6.61 2.47 4.64
CA ARG A 61 6.65 1.09 4.15
C ARG A 61 6.21 0.12 5.24
N ILE A 62 5.26 -0.74 4.89
CA ILE A 62 4.76 -1.81 5.74
C ILE A 62 5.42 -3.11 5.29
N LYS A 63 6.02 -3.82 6.24
CA LYS A 63 6.62 -5.15 6.03
C LYS A 63 5.92 -6.14 6.95
N ARG A 64 5.95 -7.42 6.60
CA ARG A 64 5.55 -8.48 7.51
C ARG A 64 6.48 -8.46 8.73
N ALA A 65 5.92 -8.73 9.91
CA ALA A 65 6.74 -9.08 11.06
C ALA A 65 7.49 -10.36 10.72
N SER A 66 8.82 -10.28 10.73
CA SER A 66 9.75 -11.40 10.52
C SER A 66 9.85 -12.27 11.75
#